data_AF-A0A2E9XM53-F1
#
_entry.id   AF-A0A2E9XM53-F1
#
_cell.length_a   1.000
_cell.length_b   1.000
_cell.length_c   1.000
_cell.angle_alpha   90.00
_cell.angle_beta   90.00
_cell.angle_gamma   90.00
#
_symmetry.space_group_name_H-M   'P 1'
#
loop_
_entity.id
_entity.type
_entity.pdbx_description
1 polymer ?
#
loop_
_entity_poly.entity_id
_entity_poly.type
_entity_poly.pdbx_seq_one_letter_code
_entity_poly.pdbx_strand_id
1 'polypeptide(L)'
;PDAPLTDIEQSRADTGFRYYVVQPDELYTGLVAAVDADRGYPTPNTFTGLPPVKNLSEATDGSGRLIAIDCWRFTANDDAMLDGVDGVQELTQLEFLAIKPEPLKEL
;
A
#
# COMPACT_ATOMS: atom_id res chain seq x y z
N PRO A 1 25.23 6.01 -17.83
CA PRO A 1 25.01 4.74 -17.12
C PRO A 1 23.88 4.94 -16.12
N ASP A 2 22.73 4.32 -16.37
CA ASP A 2 21.66 4.29 -15.39
C ASP A 2 22.17 3.51 -14.16
N ALA A 3 22.01 4.11 -12.98
CA ALA A 3 22.32 3.43 -11.73
C ALA A 3 21.43 2.17 -11.63
N PRO A 4 21.92 1.09 -10.99
CA PRO A 4 21.06 -0.05 -10.71
C PRO A 4 19.86 0.40 -9.87
N LEU A 5 18.69 -0.16 -10.18
CA LEU A 5 17.49 0.07 -9.38
C LEU A 5 17.72 -0.42 -7.95
N THR A 6 17.12 0.26 -6.99
CA THR A 6 16.98 -0.22 -5.62
C THR A 6 16.08 -1.47 -5.58
N ASP A 7 16.16 -2.24 -4.49
CA ASP A 7 15.34 -3.46 -4.34
C ASP A 7 13.83 -3.17 -4.42
N ILE A 8 13.39 -2.02 -3.89
CA ILE A 8 11.99 -1.56 -3.98
C ILE A 8 11.62 -1.24 -5.43
N GLU A 9 12.45 -0.47 -6.14
CA GLU A 9 12.20 -0.12 -7.55
C GLU A 9 12.18 -1.37 -8.44
N GLN A 10 13.06 -2.32 -8.19
CA GLN A 10 13.07 -3.61 -8.89
C GLN A 10 11.79 -4.41 -8.59
N SER A 11 11.37 -4.49 -7.33
CA SER A 11 10.12 -5.15 -6.94
C SER A 11 8.90 -4.54 -7.64
N ARG A 12 8.85 -3.21 -7.77
CA ARG A 12 7.78 -2.51 -8.52
C ARG A 12 7.82 -2.87 -10.00
N ALA A 13 9.00 -2.92 -10.61
CA ALA A 13 9.18 -3.24 -12.02
C ALA A 13 8.79 -4.69 -12.32
N ASP A 14 9.13 -5.63 -11.44
CA ASP A 14 8.89 -7.06 -11.65
C ASP A 14 7.42 -7.45 -11.44
N THR A 15 6.73 -6.78 -10.50
CA THR A 15 5.38 -7.18 -10.07
C THR A 15 4.28 -6.28 -10.62
N GLY A 16 4.59 -5.03 -10.93
CA GLY A 16 3.60 -4.00 -11.21
C GLY A 16 2.81 -3.55 -9.98
N PHE A 17 3.23 -3.94 -8.76
CA PHE A 17 2.62 -3.55 -7.49
C PHE A 17 3.60 -2.82 -6.60
N ARG A 18 3.05 -1.93 -5.77
CA ARG A 18 3.69 -1.38 -4.59
C ARG A 18 3.11 -2.05 -3.35
N TYR A 19 3.97 -2.50 -2.45
CA TYR A 19 3.61 -3.23 -1.24
C TYR A 19 3.90 -2.37 -0.03
N TYR A 20 2.93 -2.19 0.86
CA TYR A 20 3.10 -1.40 2.06
C TYR A 20 2.65 -2.16 3.30
N VAL A 21 3.32 -1.84 4.42
CA VAL A 21 2.77 -2.02 5.76
C VAL A 21 2.40 -0.66 6.32
N VAL A 22 1.20 -0.58 6.90
CA VAL A 22 0.62 0.66 7.43
C VAL A 22 0.15 0.45 8.87
N GLN A 23 0.41 1.41 9.75
CA GLN A 23 -0.17 1.39 11.08
C GLN A 23 -1.69 1.55 10.99
N PRO A 24 -2.50 0.73 11.70
CA PRO A 24 -3.97 0.77 11.62
C PRO A 24 -4.63 1.98 12.31
N ASP A 25 -3.92 3.09 12.48
CA ASP A 25 -4.38 4.25 13.23
C ASP A 25 -5.01 5.34 12.35
N GLU A 26 -5.16 6.55 12.89
CA GLU A 26 -5.73 7.72 12.20
C GLU A 26 -4.95 8.07 10.92
N LEU A 27 -3.67 7.65 10.78
CA LEU A 27 -2.83 8.00 9.63
C LEU A 27 -3.30 7.33 8.35
N TYR A 28 -3.55 6.01 8.36
CA TYR A 28 -4.06 5.32 7.17
C TYR A 28 -5.47 5.81 6.79
N THR A 29 -6.31 6.08 7.80
CA THR A 29 -7.65 6.64 7.55
C THR A 29 -7.55 8.05 6.93
N GLY A 30 -6.60 8.87 7.41
CA GLY A 30 -6.29 10.18 6.84
C GLY A 30 -5.75 10.08 5.41
N LEU A 31 -4.88 9.12 5.12
CA LEU A 31 -4.37 8.86 3.77
C LEU A 31 -5.49 8.47 2.80
N VAL A 32 -6.37 7.54 3.18
CA VAL A 32 -7.54 7.16 2.36
C VAL A 32 -8.39 8.40 2.06
N ALA A 33 -8.67 9.23 3.07
CA ALA A 33 -9.45 10.45 2.90
C ALA A 33 -8.75 11.49 2.01
N ALA A 34 -7.43 11.64 2.11
CA ALA A 34 -6.64 12.54 1.27
C ALA A 34 -6.62 12.09 -0.20
N VAL A 35 -6.42 10.78 -0.44
CA VAL A 35 -6.48 10.18 -1.77
C VAL A 35 -7.89 10.32 -2.38
N ASP A 36 -8.93 10.10 -1.58
CA ASP A 36 -10.32 10.27 -2.02
C ASP A 36 -10.63 11.73 -2.36
N ALA A 37 -10.18 12.67 -1.54
CA ALA A 37 -10.36 14.10 -1.78
C ALA A 37 -9.63 14.59 -3.03
N ASP A 38 -8.40 14.13 -3.25
CA ASP A 38 -7.60 14.48 -4.42
C ASP A 38 -8.21 13.95 -5.73
N ARG A 39 -8.70 12.71 -5.70
CA ARG A 39 -9.28 12.03 -6.86
C ARG A 39 -10.76 12.33 -7.08
N GLY A 40 -11.40 13.05 -6.14
CA GLY A 40 -12.82 13.37 -6.19
C GLY A 40 -13.73 12.16 -5.99
N TYR A 41 -13.29 11.17 -5.21
CA TYR A 41 -14.12 10.04 -4.79
C TYR A 41 -15.04 10.44 -3.62
N PRO A 42 -16.25 9.84 -3.50
CA PRO A 42 -16.82 8.84 -4.40
C PRO A 42 -17.34 9.44 -5.73
N THR A 43 -17.18 8.69 -6.81
CA THR A 43 -17.84 8.90 -8.10
C THR A 43 -18.89 7.80 -8.35
N PRO A 44 -19.76 7.89 -9.36
CA PRO A 44 -20.74 6.85 -9.66
C PRO A 44 -20.16 5.44 -9.88
N ASN A 45 -18.86 5.33 -10.24
CA ASN A 45 -18.20 4.07 -10.56
C ASN A 45 -17.11 3.67 -9.55
N THR A 46 -16.76 4.53 -8.60
CA THR A 46 -15.65 4.29 -7.68
C THR A 46 -15.90 4.96 -6.34
N PHE A 47 -15.96 4.15 -5.28
CA PHE A 47 -16.36 4.62 -3.96
C PHE A 47 -15.19 5.15 -3.12
N THR A 48 -14.00 4.55 -3.25
CA THR A 48 -12.77 4.97 -2.58
C THR A 48 -11.55 4.53 -3.40
N GLY A 49 -10.46 5.29 -3.31
CA GLY A 49 -9.20 5.07 -4.02
C GLY A 49 -8.30 4.03 -3.34
N LEU A 50 -8.45 3.84 -2.03
CA LEU A 50 -7.72 2.85 -1.25
C LEU A 50 -8.68 1.96 -0.45
N PRO A 51 -8.40 0.66 -0.27
CA PRO A 51 -9.24 -0.22 0.54
C PRO A 51 -9.35 0.31 1.99
N PRO A 52 -10.54 0.30 2.62
CA PRO A 52 -10.68 0.66 4.02
C PRO A 52 -9.80 -0.22 4.93
N VAL A 53 -9.26 0.34 6.02
CA VAL A 53 -8.34 -0.36 6.94
C VAL A 53 -8.88 -1.71 7.44
N LYS A 54 -10.20 -1.78 7.68
CA LYS A 54 -10.90 -2.99 8.13
C LYS A 54 -10.87 -4.16 7.14
N ASN A 55 -10.58 -3.87 5.86
CA ASN A 55 -10.47 -4.87 4.80
C ASN A 55 -9.01 -5.32 4.58
N LEU A 56 -8.05 -4.72 5.27
CA LEU A 56 -6.63 -5.06 5.15
C LEU A 56 -6.28 -6.22 6.08
N SER A 57 -5.41 -7.10 5.62
CA SER A 57 -4.87 -8.20 6.42
C SER A 57 -3.92 -7.66 7.49
N GLU A 58 -3.91 -8.26 8.68
CA GLU A 58 -2.87 -8.03 9.69
C GLU A 58 -1.57 -8.71 9.28
N ALA A 59 -0.44 -8.05 9.47
CA ALA A 59 0.86 -8.68 9.34
C ALA A 59 1.10 -9.70 10.47
N THR A 60 1.72 -10.84 10.16
CA THR A 60 1.94 -11.93 11.13
C THR A 60 2.94 -11.58 12.23
N ASP A 61 3.77 -10.57 12.00
CA ASP A 61 4.78 -10.07 12.94
C ASP A 61 4.27 -8.92 13.82
N GLY A 62 3.00 -8.50 13.65
CA GLY A 62 2.40 -7.39 14.37
C GLY A 62 2.84 -6.01 13.89
N SER A 63 3.54 -5.92 12.75
CA SER A 63 4.01 -4.64 12.20
C SER A 63 2.89 -3.71 11.74
N GLY A 64 1.69 -4.23 11.44
CA GLY A 64 0.54 -3.40 11.06
C GLY A 64 -0.41 -4.10 10.10
N ARG A 65 -1.02 -3.31 9.21
CA ARG A 65 -1.91 -3.76 8.14
C ARG A 65 -1.17 -3.79 6.81
N LEU A 66 -1.50 -4.77 5.98
CA LEU A 66 -0.83 -5.01 4.71
C LEU A 66 -1.70 -4.56 3.54
N ILE A 67 -1.10 -3.82 2.62
CA ILE A 67 -1.74 -3.37 1.38
C ILE A 67 -0.83 -3.57 0.16
N ALA A 68 -1.43 -4.03 -0.93
CA ALA A 68 -0.79 -4.10 -2.25
C ALA A 68 -1.61 -3.27 -3.23
N ILE A 69 -0.95 -2.37 -3.96
CA ILE A 69 -1.60 -1.41 -4.85
C ILE A 69 -0.88 -1.47 -6.21
N ASP A 70 -1.64 -1.58 -7.30
CA ASP A 70 -1.07 -1.51 -8.64
C ASP A 70 -0.32 -0.18 -8.88
N CYS A 71 0.91 -0.26 -9.40
CA CYS A 71 1.75 0.89 -9.71
C CYS A 71 1.09 1.89 -10.66
N TRP A 72 0.31 1.41 -11.65
CA TRP A 72 -0.37 2.29 -12.61
C TRP A 72 -1.43 3.19 -11.97
N ARG A 73 -1.88 2.87 -10.74
CA ARG A 73 -2.81 3.72 -10.00
C ARG A 73 -2.11 4.90 -9.35
N PHE A 74 -0.79 4.90 -9.20
CA PHE A 74 -0.04 6.00 -8.58
C PHE A 74 0.17 7.16 -9.54
N THR A 75 -0.09 8.35 -9.05
CA THR A 75 0.29 9.63 -9.64
C THR A 75 1.45 10.22 -8.84
N ALA A 76 2.12 11.24 -9.40
CA ALA A 76 3.17 11.96 -8.70
C ALA A 76 2.67 12.64 -7.40
N ASN A 77 1.37 12.94 -7.31
CA ASN A 77 0.77 13.50 -6.11
C ASN A 77 0.62 12.45 -5.01
N ASP A 78 0.22 11.22 -5.37
CA ASP A 78 0.19 10.10 -4.41
C ASP A 78 1.60 9.81 -3.87
N ASP A 79 2.62 9.85 -4.73
CA ASP A 79 4.02 9.70 -4.32
C ASP A 79 4.41 10.77 -3.29
N ALA A 80 4.07 12.03 -3.55
CA ALA A 80 4.34 13.12 -2.61
C ALA A 80 3.54 13.02 -1.30
N MET A 81 2.34 12.43 -1.34
CA MET A 81 1.52 12.21 -0.14
C MET A 81 2.02 11.06 0.72
N LEU A 82 2.73 10.08 0.15
CA LEU A 82 3.29 8.95 0.90
C LEU A 82 4.73 9.19 1.35
N ASP A 83 5.45 10.09 0.69
CA ASP A 83 6.85 10.37 1.01
C ASP A 83 6.97 10.98 2.41
N GLY A 84 7.76 10.32 3.26
CA GLY A 84 8.04 10.76 4.62
C GLY A 84 6.87 10.67 5.61
N VAL A 85 5.79 9.94 5.29
CA VAL A 85 4.68 9.71 6.23
C VAL A 85 5.09 8.67 7.27
N ASP A 86 5.12 9.09 8.54
CA ASP A 86 5.31 8.17 9.66
C ASP A 86 4.20 7.11 9.66
N GLY A 87 4.57 5.85 9.93
CA GLY A 87 3.62 4.74 10.00
C GLY A 87 3.23 4.13 8.66
N VAL A 88 3.75 4.63 7.52
CA VAL A 88 3.69 3.96 6.22
C VAL A 88 5.09 3.53 5.81
N GLN A 89 5.29 2.23 5.60
CA GLN A 89 6.56 1.69 5.12
C GLN A 89 6.34 0.89 3.85
N GLU A 90 7.12 1.21 2.81
CA GLU A 90 7.15 0.41 1.60
C GLU A 90 8.07 -0.81 1.76
N LEU A 91 7.62 -1.94 1.23
CA LEU A 91 8.27 -3.23 1.30
C LEU A 91 8.50 -3.78 -0.11
N THR A 92 9.49 -4.64 -0.25
CA THR A 92 9.59 -5.52 -1.42
C THR A 92 8.47 -6.55 -1.39
N GLN A 93 8.17 -7.17 -2.54
CA GLN A 93 7.21 -8.28 -2.59
C GLN A 93 7.61 -9.41 -1.63
N LEU A 94 8.90 -9.73 -1.54
CA LEU A 94 9.37 -10.84 -0.71
C LEU A 94 9.16 -10.55 0.77
N GLU A 95 9.48 -9.34 1.23
CA GLU A 95 9.22 -8.91 2.62
C GLU A 95 7.72 -8.92 2.92
N PHE A 96 6.91 -8.39 2.00
CA PHE A 96 5.45 -8.39 2.14
C PHE A 96 4.89 -9.81 2.27
N LEU A 97 5.32 -10.73 1.42
CA LEU A 97 4.87 -12.13 1.46
C LEU A 97 5.36 -12.86 2.71
N ALA A 98 6.53 -12.51 3.25
CA ALA A 98 7.08 -13.13 4.46
C ALA A 98 6.25 -12.82 5.71
N ILE A 99 5.58 -11.67 5.76
CA ILE A 99 4.72 -11.24 6.88
C ILE A 99 3.23 -11.33 6.56
N LYS A 100 2.87 -11.78 5.36
CA LYS A 100 1.48 -11.95 4.96
C LYS A 100 0.90 -13.20 5.62
N PRO A 101 -0.25 -13.09 6.30
CA PRO A 101 -0.89 -14.27 6.87
C PRO A 101 -1.26 -15.23 5.75
N GLU A 102 -0.92 -16.50 5.91
CA GLU A 102 -1.43 -17.54 5.02
C GLU A 102 -2.97 -17.52 5.10
N PRO A 103 -3.69 -17.71 3.98
CA PRO A 103 -5.11 -17.95 4.04
C PRO A 103 -5.33 -19.13 4.99
N LEU A 104 -6.17 -18.97 6.02
CA LEU A 104 -6.61 -20.10 6.82
C LEU A 104 -7.11 -21.18 5.85
N LYS A 105 -6.33 -22.26 5.69
CA LYS A 105 -6.82 -23.47 5.04
C LYS A 105 -8.03 -23.89 5.85
N GLU A 106 -9.22 -23.70 5.31
CA GLU A 106 -10.41 -24.36 5.80
C GLU A 106 -10.11 -25.87 5.77
N LEU A 107 -9.92 -26.44 6.96
CA LEU A 107 -9.77 -27.88 7.20
C LEU A 107 -11.15 -28.54 7.17
#